data_AF-R5IFV2-F1
#
_entry.id   AF-R5IFV2-F1
#
_cell.length_a   1.000
_cell.length_b   1.000
_cell.length_c   1.000
_cell.angle_alpha   90.00
_cell.angle_beta   90.00
_cell.angle_gamma   90.00
#
_symmetry.space_group_name_H-M   'P 1'
#
loop_
_entity.id
_entity.type
_entity.pdbx_description
1 polymer ?
#
loop_
_entity_poly.entity_id
_entity_poly.type
_entity_poly.pdbx_seq_one_letter_code
_entity_poly.pdbx_strand_id
1 'polypeptide(L)'
;MKKAFAILLPLLAAMNMTAQESRPDMEIKQFEEQKVESGREYYGDLPARMTKVVIAGDNSMTDLIFKNAVEKSWNISPFEFCDYEEFDRIKSDTNYYFLMRLDKMHRSENDPVMEFVCFLKGNEKAAGNISAMPELISLPLFPADNGSDRIYSYLPAYMNIIQNYLQKIVDGRIYPSRNGTVQTGVFEKSRDTKVLFRKGDLVYIPAMQEFERMFRGRAEEVEQDVIDQALKDGTPRTMVSLVVAPSEIYGKAYCYKMIISADTYELLYWKRHRISEKKGPGFLKSDLKRISKLITPEFKTVVAAKEEK
;
A
#
# COMPACT_ATOMS: atom_id res chain seq x y z
N MET A 1 2.87 -2.91 -81.69
CA MET A 1 2.18 -3.33 -82.93
C MET A 1 1.46 -4.66 -82.69
N LYS A 2 0.15 -4.74 -83.01
CA LYS A 2 -0.71 -5.94 -83.27
C LYS A 2 -0.88 -6.95 -82.11
N LYS A 3 -2.09 -7.08 -81.51
CA LYS A 3 -3.24 -7.98 -81.87
C LYS A 3 -2.83 -9.47 -81.85
N ALA A 4 -3.58 -10.48 -81.41
CA ALA A 4 -4.84 -10.77 -80.71
C ALA A 4 -5.06 -12.32 -80.88
N PHE A 5 -6.07 -12.91 -80.20
CA PHE A 5 -6.63 -14.29 -80.33
C PHE A 5 -5.87 -15.42 -79.60
N ALA A 6 -6.39 -16.10 -78.57
CA ALA A 6 -7.67 -16.83 -78.34
C ALA A 6 -7.77 -18.18 -79.07
N ILE A 7 -7.95 -19.28 -78.31
CA ILE A 7 -8.70 -20.55 -78.56
C ILE A 7 -8.53 -21.39 -77.26
N LEU A 8 -9.54 -21.53 -76.39
CA LEU A 8 -10.63 -22.54 -76.33
C LEU A 8 -10.21 -23.96 -75.85
N LEU A 9 -10.66 -24.28 -74.62
CA LEU A 9 -10.86 -25.58 -73.91
C LEU A 9 -11.76 -26.58 -74.71
N PRO A 10 -12.11 -27.83 -74.28
CA PRO A 10 -12.09 -28.49 -72.93
C PRO A 10 -11.79 -30.03 -72.87
N LEU A 11 -11.81 -30.61 -71.65
CA LEU A 11 -12.35 -31.91 -71.16
C LEU A 11 -11.44 -32.40 -70.00
N LEU A 12 -11.77 -32.39 -68.70
CA LEU A 12 -12.96 -32.75 -67.90
C LEU A 12 -13.19 -34.26 -67.72
N ALA A 13 -12.65 -34.80 -66.61
CA ALA A 13 -13.11 -35.93 -65.78
C ALA A 13 -12.10 -36.09 -64.61
N ALA A 14 -12.41 -36.24 -63.33
CA ALA A 14 -13.62 -36.53 -62.56
C ALA A 14 -13.45 -35.88 -61.15
N MET A 15 -14.41 -35.12 -60.64
CA MET A 15 -15.46 -35.52 -59.67
C MET A 15 -14.98 -36.19 -58.38
N ASN A 16 -15.03 -35.43 -57.28
CA ASN A 16 -15.74 -35.73 -56.02
C ASN A 16 -15.97 -34.36 -55.32
N MET A 17 -17.16 -33.75 -55.46
CA MET A 17 -18.28 -33.80 -54.50
C MET A 17 -17.87 -33.45 -53.05
N THR A 18 -17.91 -32.16 -52.71
CA THR A 18 -18.96 -31.47 -51.90
C THR A 18 -18.82 -31.65 -50.39
N ALA A 19 -18.33 -30.59 -49.73
CA ALA A 19 -18.97 -30.01 -48.55
C ALA A 19 -18.56 -28.53 -48.44
N GLN A 20 -19.53 -27.67 -48.75
CA GLN A 20 -19.58 -26.24 -48.50
C GLN A 20 -19.69 -26.06 -46.96
N GLU A 21 -19.10 -25.07 -46.29
CA GLU A 21 -19.58 -23.68 -46.23
C GLU A 21 -18.64 -22.76 -45.43
N SER A 22 -18.62 -21.50 -45.85
CA SER A 22 -18.30 -20.27 -45.11
C SER A 22 -16.92 -20.11 -44.47
N ARG A 23 -16.01 -19.44 -45.19
CA ARG A 23 -15.07 -18.49 -44.58
C ARG A 23 -15.79 -17.14 -44.43
N PRO A 24 -16.01 -16.62 -43.22
CA PRO A 24 -16.17 -15.20 -43.02
C PRO A 24 -14.80 -14.58 -42.72
N ASP A 25 -14.67 -13.38 -43.26
CA ASP A 25 -13.50 -12.55 -43.32
C ASP A 25 -12.87 -12.24 -41.96
N MET A 26 -11.59 -11.88 -42.05
CA MET A 26 -10.81 -11.21 -41.02
C MET A 26 -11.52 -9.97 -40.46
N GLU A 27 -12.40 -10.19 -39.50
CA GLU A 27 -12.64 -9.30 -38.39
C GLU A 27 -12.42 -10.13 -37.13
N ILE A 28 -11.15 -10.31 -36.75
CA ILE A 28 -10.84 -10.59 -35.36
C ILE A 28 -11.19 -9.29 -34.63
N LYS A 29 -12.46 -9.25 -34.25
CA LYS A 29 -13.06 -8.31 -33.32
C LYS A 29 -12.04 -7.97 -32.26
N GLN A 30 -11.83 -6.66 -32.12
CA GLN A 30 -11.76 -5.99 -30.83
C GLN A 30 -11.55 -6.97 -29.68
N PHE A 31 -10.31 -7.12 -29.23
CA PHE A 31 -10.08 -7.34 -27.81
C PHE A 31 -10.70 -6.11 -27.13
N GLU A 32 -12.02 -6.17 -26.90
CA GLU A 32 -12.67 -5.36 -25.91
C GLU A 32 -11.85 -5.56 -24.65
N GLU A 33 -11.30 -4.46 -24.13
CA GLU A 33 -10.90 -4.35 -22.75
C GLU A 33 -12.02 -5.00 -21.94
N GLN A 34 -11.81 -6.23 -21.46
CA GLN A 34 -12.61 -6.76 -20.38
C GLN A 34 -12.38 -5.78 -19.24
N LYS A 35 -13.30 -4.83 -19.09
CA LYS A 35 -13.49 -4.05 -17.88
C LYS A 35 -13.63 -5.08 -16.78
N VAL A 36 -12.54 -5.33 -16.08
CA VAL A 36 -12.56 -5.98 -14.77
C VAL A 36 -13.53 -5.14 -13.93
N GLU A 37 -14.74 -5.66 -13.67
CA GLU A 37 -15.87 -4.88 -13.18
C GLU A 37 -15.72 -4.51 -11.70
N SER A 38 -14.77 -5.12 -10.98
CA SER A 38 -14.42 -4.71 -9.62
C SER A 38 -13.07 -5.27 -9.15
N GLY A 39 -12.46 -4.65 -8.13
CA GLY A 39 -11.25 -5.19 -7.48
C GLY A 39 -11.47 -6.60 -6.92
N ARG A 40 -12.72 -6.92 -6.56
CA ARG A 40 -13.15 -8.25 -6.09
C ARG A 40 -12.99 -9.34 -7.14
N GLU A 41 -13.30 -9.06 -8.40
CA GLU A 41 -13.16 -10.06 -9.48
C GLU A 41 -11.70 -10.41 -9.75
N TYR A 42 -10.81 -9.43 -9.69
CA TYR A 42 -9.41 -9.64 -10.06
C TYR A 42 -8.52 -10.08 -8.89
N TYR A 43 -8.87 -9.72 -7.65
CA TYR A 43 -8.10 -10.06 -6.45
C TYR A 43 -8.85 -10.98 -5.48
N GLY A 44 -10.07 -11.41 -5.81
CA GLY A 44 -10.87 -12.28 -4.94
C GLY A 44 -10.27 -13.67 -4.74
N ASP A 45 -9.32 -14.08 -5.59
CA ASP A 45 -8.59 -15.34 -5.44
C ASP A 45 -7.49 -15.30 -4.36
N LEU A 46 -7.12 -14.10 -3.88
CA LEU A 46 -6.00 -13.89 -2.96
C LEU A 46 -5.99 -14.84 -1.75
N PRO A 47 -7.10 -15.09 -1.04
CA PRO A 47 -7.08 -15.98 0.12
C PRO A 47 -6.72 -17.43 -0.21
N ALA A 48 -6.92 -17.87 -1.45
CA ALA A 48 -6.61 -19.21 -1.92
C ALA A 48 -5.23 -19.32 -2.59
N ARG A 49 -4.56 -18.19 -2.89
CA ARG A 49 -3.25 -18.17 -3.54
C ARG A 49 -2.12 -18.20 -2.53
N MET A 50 -0.98 -18.73 -2.95
CA MET A 50 0.24 -18.70 -2.16
C MET A 50 0.87 -17.31 -2.21
N THR A 51 1.11 -16.73 -1.03
CA THR A 51 1.94 -15.53 -0.88
C THR A 51 3.40 -15.94 -0.73
N LYS A 52 4.24 -15.51 -1.67
CA LYS A 52 5.69 -15.64 -1.62
C LYS A 52 6.26 -14.49 -0.81
N VAL A 53 6.86 -14.80 0.32
CA VAL A 53 7.49 -13.82 1.21
C VAL A 53 8.97 -13.77 0.84
N VAL A 54 9.35 -12.72 0.12
CA VAL A 54 10.70 -12.60 -0.45
C VAL A 54 11.66 -12.06 0.60
N ILE A 55 12.74 -12.80 0.85
CA ILE A 55 13.79 -12.47 1.80
C ILE A 55 15.16 -12.52 1.11
N ALA A 56 16.16 -11.79 1.62
CA ALA A 56 17.51 -11.83 1.07
C ALA A 56 18.21 -13.16 1.35
N GLY A 57 17.81 -13.86 2.42
CA GLY A 57 18.42 -15.14 2.81
C GLY A 57 19.81 -15.00 3.43
N ASP A 58 20.22 -13.76 3.74
CA ASP A 58 21.51 -13.42 4.33
C ASP A 58 21.54 -13.56 5.86
N ASN A 59 20.43 -14.00 6.46
CA ASN A 59 20.21 -14.04 7.91
C ASN A 59 20.47 -12.70 8.61
N SER A 60 20.30 -11.58 7.89
CA SER A 60 20.33 -10.26 8.50
C SER A 60 19.26 -10.16 9.60
N MET A 61 19.55 -9.37 10.63
CA MET A 61 18.60 -9.11 11.73
C MET A 61 17.24 -8.64 11.18
N THR A 62 17.27 -7.78 10.16
CA THR A 62 16.08 -7.25 9.49
C THR A 62 15.25 -8.36 8.86
N ASP A 63 15.86 -9.32 8.17
CA ASP A 63 15.17 -10.47 7.60
C ASP A 63 14.60 -11.39 8.69
N LEU A 64 15.36 -11.68 9.75
CA LEU A 64 14.87 -12.51 10.86
C LEU A 64 13.65 -11.90 11.55
N ILE A 65 13.67 -10.58 11.81
CA ILE A 65 12.53 -9.88 12.40
C ILE A 65 11.35 -9.85 11.43
N PHE A 66 11.58 -9.60 10.14
CA PHE A 66 10.53 -9.59 9.13
C PHE A 66 9.86 -10.96 9.00
N LYS A 67 10.63 -12.05 8.93
CA LYS A 67 10.11 -13.43 8.96
C LYS A 67 9.26 -13.68 10.19
N ASN A 68 9.75 -13.30 11.36
CA ASN A 68 9.02 -13.49 12.61
C ASN A 68 7.68 -12.74 12.64
N ALA A 69 7.65 -11.50 12.12
CA ALA A 69 6.42 -10.72 12.02
C ALA A 69 5.40 -11.37 11.08
N VAL A 70 5.85 -11.88 9.92
CA VAL A 70 5.00 -12.61 8.98
C VAL A 70 4.46 -13.89 9.61
N GLU A 71 5.31 -14.73 10.20
CA GLU A 71 4.92 -15.98 10.84
C GLU A 71 3.87 -15.79 11.95
N LYS A 72 3.98 -14.69 12.71
CA LYS A 72 3.07 -14.41 13.84
C LYS A 72 1.77 -13.77 13.43
N SER A 73 1.72 -13.05 12.30
CA SER A 73 0.60 -12.16 12.00
C SER A 73 -0.07 -12.42 10.66
N TRP A 74 0.58 -13.11 9.72
CA TRP A 74 0.01 -13.38 8.40
C TRP A 74 -0.97 -14.56 8.42
N ASN A 75 -2.21 -14.31 8.04
CA ASN A 75 -3.32 -15.25 8.04
C ASN A 75 -4.31 -15.08 6.88
N ILE A 76 -4.21 -14.04 6.03
CA ILE A 76 -5.15 -13.82 4.92
C ILE A 76 -5.01 -14.86 3.80
N SER A 77 -3.82 -15.45 3.64
CA SER A 77 -3.53 -16.48 2.64
C SER A 77 -2.46 -17.44 3.16
N PRO A 78 -2.33 -18.65 2.58
CA PRO A 78 -1.12 -19.45 2.71
C PRO A 78 0.11 -18.64 2.30
N PHE A 79 1.25 -18.91 2.94
CA PHE A 79 2.51 -18.27 2.60
C PHE A 79 3.69 -19.24 2.66
N GLU A 80 4.73 -18.92 1.91
CA GLU A 80 6.03 -19.57 1.99
C GLU A 80 7.14 -18.54 1.75
N PHE A 81 8.32 -18.78 2.33
CA PHE A 81 9.47 -17.92 2.12
C PHE A 81 10.20 -18.31 0.84
N CYS A 82 10.65 -17.31 0.08
CA CYS A 82 11.52 -17.52 -1.08
C CYS A 82 12.65 -16.48 -1.08
N ASP A 83 13.75 -16.79 -1.77
CA ASP A 83 14.82 -15.85 -2.00
C ASP A 83 14.57 -14.98 -3.25
N TYR A 84 15.47 -14.05 -3.53
CA TYR A 84 15.39 -13.19 -4.72
C TYR A 84 15.60 -13.96 -6.04
N GLU A 85 16.34 -15.07 -6.03
CA GLU A 85 16.55 -15.87 -7.24
C GLU A 85 15.27 -16.60 -7.64
N GLU A 86 14.57 -17.18 -6.66
CA GLU A 86 13.27 -17.79 -6.87
C GLU A 86 12.25 -16.75 -7.28
N PHE A 87 12.19 -15.61 -6.58
CA PHE A 87 11.34 -14.48 -6.97
C PHE A 87 11.57 -14.10 -8.45
N ASP A 88 12.83 -13.96 -8.87
CA ASP A 88 13.15 -13.56 -10.24
C ASP A 88 12.61 -14.52 -11.29
N ARG A 89 12.59 -15.82 -10.98
CA ARG A 89 12.03 -16.88 -11.84
C ARG A 89 10.50 -16.87 -11.90
N ILE A 90 9.81 -16.53 -10.81
CA ILE A 90 8.35 -16.69 -10.69
C ILE A 90 7.55 -15.39 -10.69
N LYS A 91 8.21 -14.21 -10.66
CA LYS A 91 7.54 -12.89 -10.60
C LYS A 91 6.53 -12.63 -11.73
N SER A 92 6.66 -13.33 -12.85
CA SER A 92 5.73 -13.23 -13.99
C SER A 92 4.48 -14.09 -13.84
N ASP A 93 4.45 -15.04 -12.91
CA ASP A 93 3.32 -15.94 -12.72
C ASP A 93 2.21 -15.26 -11.90
N THR A 94 1.07 -15.06 -12.53
CA THR A 94 -0.11 -14.40 -11.97
C THR A 94 -0.80 -15.18 -10.84
N ASN A 95 -0.41 -16.44 -10.63
CA ASN A 95 -0.90 -17.29 -9.53
C ASN A 95 -0.28 -16.92 -8.17
N TYR A 96 0.84 -16.17 -8.16
CA TYR A 96 1.52 -15.78 -6.93
C TYR A 96 1.24 -14.32 -6.55
N TYR A 97 1.22 -14.09 -5.25
CA TYR A 97 1.36 -12.77 -4.64
C TYR A 97 2.70 -12.70 -3.95
N PHE A 98 3.26 -11.49 -3.84
CA PHE A 98 4.59 -11.28 -3.28
C PHE A 98 4.52 -10.25 -2.17
N LEU A 99 5.03 -10.63 -1.00
CA LEU A 99 5.26 -9.73 0.13
C LEU A 99 6.77 -9.54 0.28
N MET A 100 7.26 -8.32 0.07
CA MET A 100 8.71 -8.09 0.00
C MET A 100 9.10 -6.67 0.40
N ARG A 101 10.39 -6.48 0.72
CA ARG A 101 11.00 -5.18 0.96
C ARG A 101 11.57 -4.62 -0.33
N LEU A 102 11.27 -3.37 -0.66
CA LEU A 102 11.78 -2.69 -1.86
C LEU A 102 12.24 -1.28 -1.53
N ASP A 103 13.39 -0.88 -2.06
CA ASP A 103 13.75 0.53 -2.15
C ASP A 103 12.97 1.19 -3.29
N LYS A 104 12.25 2.27 -2.97
CA LYS A 104 11.41 3.00 -3.92
C LYS A 104 11.86 4.43 -4.17
N MET A 105 12.90 4.89 -3.48
CA MET A 105 13.29 6.30 -3.48
C MET A 105 14.69 6.53 -4.04
N HIS A 106 15.59 5.56 -3.94
CA HIS A 106 16.95 5.70 -4.47
C HIS A 106 16.97 5.59 -5.99
N ARG A 107 16.98 6.73 -6.67
CA ARG A 107 17.06 6.83 -8.13
C ARG A 107 18.42 7.34 -8.62
N SER A 108 19.22 7.88 -7.71
CA SER A 108 20.56 8.40 -7.94
C SER A 108 21.34 8.36 -6.62
N GLU A 109 22.67 8.45 -6.68
CA GLU A 109 23.55 8.42 -5.49
C GLU A 109 23.18 9.46 -4.42
N ASN A 110 22.56 10.57 -4.83
CA ASN A 110 22.16 11.66 -3.94
C ASN A 110 20.72 11.54 -3.41
N ASP A 111 19.96 10.54 -3.88
CA ASP A 111 18.60 10.30 -3.43
C ASP A 111 18.59 9.39 -2.19
N PRO A 112 17.70 9.65 -1.23
CA PRO A 112 17.59 8.83 -0.04
C PRO A 112 17.16 7.41 -0.37
N VAL A 113 17.85 6.45 0.24
CA VAL A 113 17.43 5.06 0.30
C VAL A 113 16.27 4.98 1.28
N MET A 114 15.12 4.50 0.80
CA MET A 114 13.96 4.28 1.64
C MET A 114 13.26 3.01 1.23
N GLU A 115 13.32 2.03 2.15
CA GLU A 115 12.65 0.76 1.98
C GLU A 115 11.17 0.85 2.31
N PHE A 116 10.40 0.04 1.62
CA PHE A 116 8.98 -0.15 1.82
C PHE A 116 8.68 -1.64 1.92
N VAL A 117 7.73 -2.01 2.78
CA VAL A 117 7.06 -3.30 2.71
C VAL A 117 5.97 -3.18 1.65
N CYS A 118 6.10 -3.97 0.59
CA CYS A 118 5.21 -3.95 -0.56
C CYS A 118 4.49 -5.28 -0.72
N PHE A 119 3.21 -5.21 -1.09
CA PHE A 119 2.43 -6.36 -1.51
C PHE A 119 2.06 -6.24 -2.99
N LEU A 120 2.55 -7.19 -3.79
CA LEU A 120 2.47 -7.19 -5.25
C LEU A 120 1.71 -8.42 -5.75
N LYS A 121 1.05 -8.30 -6.90
CA LYS A 121 0.56 -9.47 -7.67
C LYS A 121 1.55 -9.79 -8.79
N GLY A 122 1.81 -11.08 -9.02
CA GLY A 122 2.56 -11.54 -10.18
C GLY A 122 1.93 -11.04 -11.49
N ASN A 123 2.78 -10.74 -12.47
CA ASN A 123 2.33 -10.15 -13.73
C ASN A 123 3.23 -10.54 -14.89
N GLU A 124 2.66 -11.00 -16.00
CA GLU A 124 3.41 -11.42 -17.18
C GLU A 124 4.42 -10.37 -17.69
N LYS A 125 4.12 -9.07 -17.51
CA LYS A 125 4.98 -7.95 -17.92
C LYS A 125 6.15 -7.70 -16.95
N ALA A 126 6.23 -8.41 -15.83
CA ALA A 126 7.26 -8.26 -14.82
C ALA A 126 8.63 -8.82 -15.24
N ALA A 127 8.69 -9.62 -16.33
CA ALA A 127 9.91 -10.31 -16.76
C ALA A 127 11.14 -9.39 -16.88
N GLY A 128 10.96 -8.13 -17.29
CA GLY A 128 12.04 -7.14 -17.40
C GLY A 128 11.95 -5.94 -16.45
N ASN A 129 10.88 -5.82 -15.64
CA ASN A 129 10.69 -4.66 -14.77
C ASN A 129 9.69 -4.96 -13.65
N ILE A 130 10.17 -5.01 -12.40
CA ILE A 130 9.33 -5.19 -11.21
C ILE A 130 8.26 -4.08 -11.07
N SER A 131 8.52 -2.88 -11.58
CA SER A 131 7.57 -1.76 -11.54
C SER A 131 6.32 -2.00 -12.40
N ALA A 132 6.32 -3.03 -13.26
CA ALA A 132 5.14 -3.44 -14.02
C ALA A 132 4.16 -4.31 -13.21
N MET A 133 4.59 -4.84 -12.06
CA MET A 133 3.72 -5.63 -11.18
C MET A 133 2.68 -4.72 -10.51
N PRO A 134 1.39 -5.12 -10.48
CA PRO A 134 0.39 -4.43 -9.69
C PRO A 134 0.78 -4.39 -8.20
N GLU A 135 1.04 -3.19 -7.70
CA GLU A 135 1.30 -2.96 -6.28
C GLU A 135 0.01 -2.56 -5.57
N LEU A 136 -0.48 -3.43 -4.68
CA LEU A 136 -1.75 -3.23 -3.99
C LEU A 136 -1.56 -2.27 -2.81
N ILE A 137 -0.47 -2.43 -2.06
CA ILE A 137 -0.14 -1.63 -0.87
C ILE A 137 1.38 -1.54 -0.68
N SER A 138 1.85 -0.38 -0.24
CA SER A 138 3.25 -0.09 0.08
C SER A 138 3.33 0.76 1.35
N LEU A 139 4.00 0.25 2.39
CA LEU A 139 4.21 0.92 3.68
C LEU A 139 5.69 1.24 3.90
N PRO A 140 6.09 2.46 4.29
CA PRO A 140 7.48 2.85 4.48
C PRO A 140 8.07 2.12 5.69
N LEU A 141 9.28 1.58 5.55
CA LEU A 141 9.95 0.81 6.60
C LEU A 141 11.14 1.60 7.18
N PHE A 142 12.29 1.59 6.52
CA PHE A 142 13.50 2.29 6.99
C PHE A 142 14.05 3.25 5.93
N PRO A 143 14.50 4.45 6.34
CA PRO A 143 15.64 5.09 5.70
C PRO A 143 16.92 4.33 6.11
N ALA A 144 17.82 4.04 5.17
CA ALA A 144 19.03 3.23 5.46
C ALA A 144 19.89 3.76 6.63
N ASP A 145 19.88 5.07 6.87
CA ASP A 145 20.80 5.73 7.82
C ASP A 145 20.20 6.04 9.20
N ASN A 146 18.97 5.60 9.50
CA ASN A 146 18.25 6.16 10.65
C ASN A 146 18.64 5.56 12.01
N GLY A 147 19.42 4.47 12.06
CA GLY A 147 19.87 3.79 13.30
C GLY A 147 18.76 3.36 14.27
N SER A 148 17.50 3.64 13.97
CA SER A 148 16.34 3.48 14.84
C SER A 148 15.65 2.18 14.49
N ASP A 149 15.91 1.16 15.30
CA ASP A 149 15.27 -0.16 15.30
C ASP A 149 13.77 -0.11 15.61
N ARG A 150 13.25 1.01 16.12
CA ARG A 150 11.84 1.22 16.48
C ARG A 150 10.83 0.65 15.48
N ILE A 151 10.99 0.90 14.18
CA ILE A 151 9.98 0.47 13.21
C ILE A 151 9.82 -1.07 13.18
N TYR A 152 10.81 -1.83 13.68
CA TYR A 152 10.67 -3.27 13.89
C TYR A 152 9.52 -3.61 14.85
N SER A 153 9.25 -2.80 15.87
CA SER A 153 8.12 -3.03 16.78
C SER A 153 6.75 -2.85 16.09
N TYR A 154 6.71 -2.14 14.96
CA TYR A 154 5.50 -1.93 14.16
C TYR A 154 5.32 -2.97 13.04
N LEU A 155 6.29 -3.85 12.78
CA LEU A 155 6.16 -4.85 11.72
C LEU A 155 4.93 -5.76 11.88
N PRO A 156 4.60 -6.27 13.08
CA PRO A 156 3.34 -6.99 13.29
C PRO A 156 2.11 -6.13 12.95
N ALA A 157 2.11 -4.85 13.32
CA ALA A 157 1.04 -3.92 12.96
C ALA A 157 0.97 -3.71 11.43
N TYR A 158 2.10 -3.64 10.73
CA TYR A 158 2.15 -3.55 9.27
C TYR A 158 1.53 -4.77 8.60
N MET A 159 1.83 -5.99 9.09
CA MET A 159 1.20 -7.20 8.57
C MET A 159 -0.33 -7.12 8.71
N ASN A 160 -0.82 -6.68 9.85
CA ASN A 160 -2.26 -6.52 10.06
C ASN A 160 -2.86 -5.39 9.19
N ILE A 161 -2.19 -4.25 9.04
CA ILE A 161 -2.61 -3.16 8.15
C ILE A 161 -2.74 -3.65 6.71
N ILE A 162 -1.72 -4.37 6.21
CA ILE A 162 -1.70 -4.92 4.86
C ILE A 162 -2.88 -5.87 4.68
N GLN A 163 -3.06 -6.83 5.58
CA GLN A 163 -4.12 -7.83 5.47
C GLN A 163 -5.52 -7.23 5.60
N ASN A 164 -5.74 -6.30 6.53
CA ASN A 164 -7.00 -5.56 6.64
C ASN A 164 -7.33 -4.80 5.34
N TYR A 165 -6.32 -4.21 4.71
CA TYR A 165 -6.47 -3.52 3.44
C TYR A 165 -6.77 -4.49 2.29
N LEU A 166 -6.07 -5.61 2.22
CA LEU A 166 -6.30 -6.67 1.22
C LEU A 166 -7.69 -7.30 1.38
N GLN A 167 -8.15 -7.52 2.61
CA GLN A 167 -9.49 -8.03 2.88
C GLN A 167 -10.57 -7.09 2.34
N LYS A 168 -10.40 -5.77 2.48
CA LYS A 168 -11.31 -4.79 1.89
C LYS A 168 -11.35 -4.87 0.36
N ILE A 169 -10.23 -5.22 -0.29
CA ILE A 169 -10.17 -5.44 -1.75
C ILE A 169 -10.91 -6.74 -2.11
N VAL A 170 -10.61 -7.84 -1.41
CA VAL A 170 -11.24 -9.16 -1.62
C VAL A 170 -12.76 -9.07 -1.44
N ASP A 171 -13.22 -8.33 -0.43
CA ASP A 171 -14.64 -8.10 -0.16
C ASP A 171 -15.31 -7.17 -1.21
N GLY A 172 -14.52 -6.54 -2.09
CA GLY A 172 -15.00 -5.55 -3.06
C GLY A 172 -15.40 -4.21 -2.46
N ARG A 173 -14.98 -3.91 -1.23
CA ARG A 173 -15.27 -2.64 -0.54
C ARG A 173 -14.42 -1.49 -1.07
N ILE A 174 -13.21 -1.79 -1.55
CA ILE A 174 -12.30 -0.83 -2.15
C ILE A 174 -11.65 -1.39 -3.40
N TYR A 175 -11.23 -0.51 -4.31
CA TYR A 175 -10.34 -0.84 -5.42
C TYR A 175 -8.90 -0.46 -5.04
N PRO A 176 -7.88 -1.31 -5.30
CA PRO A 176 -6.50 -0.95 -5.00
C PRO A 176 -6.05 0.26 -5.81
N SER A 177 -5.26 1.14 -5.19
CA SER A 177 -4.74 2.29 -5.90
C SER A 177 -3.69 1.87 -6.95
N ARG A 178 -3.48 2.72 -7.95
CA ARG A 178 -2.62 2.42 -9.11
C ARG A 178 -1.11 2.31 -8.79
N ASN A 179 -0.66 2.53 -7.55
CA ASN A 179 0.75 2.60 -7.14
C ASN A 179 0.94 2.30 -5.64
N GLY A 180 0.21 1.33 -5.08
CA GLY A 180 0.33 0.93 -3.66
C GLY A 180 0.02 2.00 -2.62
N THR A 181 -0.60 3.12 -3.01
CA THR A 181 -1.11 4.13 -2.09
C THR A 181 -2.23 3.53 -1.23
N VAL A 182 -2.07 3.62 0.08
CA VAL A 182 -3.03 3.07 1.04
C VAL A 182 -4.20 4.01 1.21
N GLN A 183 -5.41 3.43 1.19
CA GLN A 183 -6.62 4.13 1.61
C GLN A 183 -6.78 3.98 3.12
N THR A 184 -7.00 5.09 3.82
CA THR A 184 -7.23 5.07 5.27
C THR A 184 -8.61 4.51 5.59
N GLY A 185 -8.72 3.87 6.76
CA GLY A 185 -9.97 3.43 7.35
C GLY A 185 -10.93 4.57 7.69
N VAL A 186 -12.18 4.21 7.94
CA VAL A 186 -13.17 5.13 8.50
C VAL A 186 -13.19 4.95 10.00
N PHE A 187 -12.87 6.02 10.72
CA PHE A 187 -12.87 6.00 12.17
C PHE A 187 -14.25 6.35 12.73
N GLU A 188 -14.78 5.50 13.62
CA GLU A 188 -15.97 5.83 14.40
C GLU A 188 -15.60 6.78 15.55
N LYS A 189 -16.05 8.04 15.46
CA LYS A 189 -15.71 9.07 16.44
C LYS A 189 -16.29 8.74 17.82
N SER A 190 -15.44 8.36 18.75
CA SER A 190 -15.80 8.19 20.16
C SER A 190 -15.21 9.30 21.05
N ARG A 191 -15.92 9.64 22.14
CA ARG A 191 -15.41 10.53 23.18
C ARG A 191 -14.25 9.91 23.96
N ASP A 192 -14.19 8.58 24.03
CA ASP A 192 -13.21 7.86 24.84
C ASP A 192 -11.92 7.54 24.08
N THR A 193 -11.83 7.94 22.81
CA THR A 193 -10.66 7.66 22.00
C THR A 193 -9.53 8.63 22.29
N LYS A 194 -8.33 8.07 22.49
CA LYS A 194 -7.08 8.80 22.69
C LYS A 194 -6.07 8.52 21.57
N VAL A 195 -5.18 9.48 21.34
CA VAL A 195 -4.04 9.34 20.42
C VAL A 195 -2.74 9.54 21.19
N LEU A 196 -1.86 8.56 21.09
CA LEU A 196 -0.52 8.61 21.65
C LEU A 196 0.45 9.05 20.56
N PHE A 197 1.03 10.23 20.74
CA PHE A 197 2.11 10.73 19.90
C PHE A 197 3.44 10.43 20.55
N ARG A 198 4.41 9.90 19.80
CA ARG A 198 5.78 9.82 20.32
C ARG A 198 6.36 11.23 20.39
N LYS A 199 6.99 11.61 21.51
CA LYS A 199 7.61 12.94 21.69
C LYS A 199 8.56 13.35 20.55
N GLY A 200 9.41 12.44 20.10
CA GLY A 200 10.39 12.71 19.02
C GLY A 200 9.81 12.82 17.61
N ASP A 201 8.51 12.57 17.42
CA ASP A 201 7.87 12.54 16.11
C ASP A 201 7.15 13.85 15.76
N LEU A 202 7.12 14.83 16.68
CA LEU A 202 6.51 16.14 16.50
C LEU A 202 7.54 17.17 16.05
N VAL A 203 7.35 17.77 14.87
CA VAL A 203 8.15 18.92 14.41
C VAL A 203 7.56 20.22 14.93
N TYR A 204 6.22 20.30 14.98
CA TYR A 204 5.54 21.38 15.68
C TYR A 204 5.36 20.98 17.13
N ILE A 205 6.05 21.67 18.04
CA ILE A 205 5.95 21.47 19.50
C ILE A 205 5.03 22.58 20.05
N PRO A 206 3.70 22.33 20.14
CA PRO A 206 2.78 23.29 20.75
C PRO A 206 3.07 23.47 22.25
N ALA A 207 2.67 24.61 22.80
CA ALA A 207 2.56 24.73 24.24
C ALA A 207 1.52 23.71 24.77
N MET A 208 1.74 23.15 25.96
CA MET A 208 0.90 22.10 26.56
C MET A 208 -0.61 22.43 26.51
N GLN A 209 -0.98 23.65 26.90
CA GLN A 209 -2.38 24.11 26.85
C GLN A 209 -2.95 24.19 25.43
N GLU A 210 -2.13 24.52 24.42
CA GLU A 210 -2.56 24.50 23.02
C GLU A 210 -2.83 23.06 22.57
N PHE A 211 -1.95 22.12 22.94
CA PHE A 211 -2.09 20.71 22.60
C PHE A 211 -3.34 20.10 23.25
N GLU A 212 -3.48 20.28 24.57
CA GLU A 212 -4.66 19.85 25.32
C GLU A 212 -5.95 20.40 24.72
N ARG A 213 -6.00 21.70 24.41
CA ARG A 213 -7.18 22.32 23.78
C ARG A 213 -7.42 21.77 22.37
N MET A 214 -6.37 21.55 21.58
CA MET A 214 -6.47 21.06 20.21
C MET A 214 -7.11 19.67 20.17
N PHE A 215 -6.74 18.78 21.09
CA PHE A 215 -7.24 17.41 21.15
C PHE A 215 -8.36 17.20 22.18
N ARG A 216 -8.70 18.22 22.96
CA ARG A 216 -9.63 18.19 24.11
C ARG A 216 -9.20 17.17 25.17
N GLY A 217 -7.93 17.17 25.52
CA GLY A 217 -7.33 16.23 26.49
C GLY A 217 -7.26 14.77 26.01
N ARG A 218 -7.44 14.52 24.71
CA ARG A 218 -7.47 13.16 24.13
C ARG A 218 -6.28 12.84 23.26
N ALA A 219 -5.19 13.57 23.45
CA ALA A 219 -3.91 13.19 22.93
C ALA A 219 -2.86 13.37 24.02
N GLU A 220 -1.82 12.56 23.95
CA GLU A 220 -0.70 12.58 24.89
C GLU A 220 0.61 12.41 24.12
N GLU A 221 1.66 13.09 24.58
CA GLU A 221 3.02 12.88 24.11
C GLU A 221 3.74 11.87 25.01
N VAL A 222 4.08 10.71 24.47
CA VAL A 222 4.60 9.56 25.23
C VAL A 222 5.96 9.09 24.70
N GLU A 223 6.62 8.24 25.48
CA GLU A 223 7.79 7.47 25.04
C GLU A 223 7.38 6.27 24.18
N GLN A 224 8.35 5.69 23.47
CA GLN A 224 8.11 4.57 22.56
C GLN A 224 7.54 3.33 23.27
N ASP A 225 8.03 3.01 24.48
CA ASP A 225 7.60 1.84 25.25
C ASP A 225 6.09 1.85 25.54
N VAL A 226 5.49 3.03 25.74
CA VAL A 226 4.05 3.17 25.97
C VAL A 226 3.25 2.82 24.70
N ILE A 227 3.78 3.21 23.54
CA ILE A 227 3.18 2.86 22.25
C ILE A 227 3.31 1.37 21.98
N ASP A 228 4.50 0.79 22.22
CA ASP A 228 4.75 -0.63 22.02
C ASP A 228 3.83 -1.48 22.91
N GLN A 229 3.65 -1.07 24.17
CA GLN A 229 2.72 -1.73 25.09
C GLN A 229 1.26 -1.58 24.61
N ALA A 230 0.86 -0.40 24.12
CA ALA A 230 -0.50 -0.19 23.62
C ALA A 230 -0.82 -1.09 22.42
N LEU A 231 0.11 -1.22 21.47
CA LEU A 231 0.00 -2.13 20.32
C LEU A 231 -0.04 -3.59 20.76
N LYS A 232 0.88 -3.99 21.65
CA LYS A 232 0.98 -5.37 22.16
C LYS A 232 -0.30 -5.81 22.88
N ASP A 233 -0.87 -4.93 23.68
CA ASP A 233 -2.09 -5.22 24.46
C ASP A 233 -3.36 -5.09 23.62
N GLY A 234 -3.27 -4.59 22.38
CA GLY A 234 -4.46 -4.30 21.58
C GLY A 234 -5.36 -3.28 22.28
N THR A 235 -4.78 -2.22 22.86
CA THR A 235 -5.50 -1.35 23.78
C THR A 235 -6.72 -0.71 23.10
N PRO A 236 -7.95 -0.98 23.58
CA PRO A 236 -9.16 -0.51 22.92
C PRO A 236 -9.20 1.01 22.81
N ARG A 237 -9.74 1.52 21.69
CA ARG A 237 -9.96 2.96 21.47
C ARG A 237 -8.70 3.81 21.63
N THR A 238 -7.52 3.21 21.48
CA THR A 238 -6.23 3.90 21.51
C THR A 238 -5.65 3.92 20.12
N MET A 239 -5.16 5.07 19.70
CA MET A 239 -4.39 5.20 18.47
C MET A 239 -2.96 5.56 18.79
N VAL A 240 -2.04 5.16 17.94
CA VAL A 240 -0.61 5.42 18.09
C VAL A 240 -0.04 6.07 16.84
N SER A 241 0.94 6.94 17.03
CA SER A 241 1.61 7.65 15.94
C SER A 241 2.85 6.91 15.46
N LEU A 242 3.12 6.97 14.16
CA LEU A 242 4.39 6.54 13.60
C LEU A 242 4.88 7.54 12.55
N VAL A 243 6.14 7.97 12.68
CA VAL A 243 6.88 8.72 11.66
C VAL A 243 7.97 7.84 11.06
N VAL A 244 8.00 7.79 9.73
CA VAL A 244 9.11 7.20 8.96
C VAL A 244 9.70 8.27 8.05
N ALA A 245 10.89 8.71 8.39
CA ALA A 245 11.62 9.79 7.71
C ALA A 245 13.11 9.63 7.99
N PRO A 246 14.00 10.00 7.05
CA PRO A 246 15.42 10.14 7.38
C PRO A 246 15.61 11.24 8.43
N SER A 247 16.63 11.08 9.27
CA SER A 247 17.05 12.05 10.28
C SER A 247 17.60 13.33 9.64
N GLU A 248 18.30 13.21 8.52
CA GLU A 248 18.90 14.32 7.79
C GLU A 248 18.10 14.74 6.55
N ILE A 249 18.21 16.03 6.21
CA ILE A 249 17.57 16.59 5.02
C ILE A 249 18.54 16.48 3.85
N TYR A 250 18.31 15.50 2.96
CA TYR A 250 19.08 15.38 1.72
C TYR A 250 18.19 14.95 0.54
N GLY A 251 18.63 15.34 -0.67
CA GLY A 251 17.97 15.00 -1.92
C GLY A 251 16.45 15.28 -1.96
N LYS A 252 15.68 14.26 -2.31
CA LYS A 252 14.21 14.28 -2.38
C LYS A 252 13.56 13.51 -1.22
N ALA A 253 14.11 13.63 -0.01
CA ALA A 253 13.59 12.95 1.16
C ALA A 253 12.12 13.26 1.46
N TYR A 254 11.39 12.22 1.85
CA TYR A 254 9.99 12.30 2.28
C TYR A 254 9.89 11.90 3.74
N CYS A 255 8.94 12.53 4.44
CA CYS A 255 8.49 12.11 5.75
C CYS A 255 7.09 11.53 5.61
N TYR A 256 6.92 10.30 6.08
CA TYR A 256 5.67 9.58 6.16
C TYR A 256 5.14 9.61 7.58
N LYS A 257 3.83 9.80 7.71
CA LYS A 257 3.12 9.95 8.98
C LYS A 257 1.89 9.09 9.00
N MET A 258 1.77 8.31 10.06
CA MET A 258 0.70 7.36 10.25
C MET A 258 0.06 7.53 11.62
N ILE A 259 -1.25 7.34 11.69
CA ILE A 259 -1.98 7.07 12.93
C ILE A 259 -2.64 5.71 12.76
N ILE A 260 -2.34 4.79 13.68
CA ILE A 260 -2.73 3.39 13.62
C ILE A 260 -3.56 3.09 14.87
N SER A 261 -4.70 2.42 14.73
CA SER A 261 -5.45 1.95 15.90
C SER A 261 -4.69 0.78 16.55
N ALA A 262 -4.58 0.79 17.87
CA ALA A 262 -3.79 -0.21 18.61
C ALA A 262 -4.51 -1.57 18.68
N ASP A 263 -5.84 -1.57 18.70
CA ASP A 263 -6.69 -2.75 18.81
C ASP A 263 -6.99 -3.44 17.48
N THR A 264 -7.21 -2.66 16.42
CA THR A 264 -7.61 -3.21 15.10
C THR A 264 -6.51 -3.15 14.06
N TYR A 265 -5.41 -2.44 14.35
CA TYR A 265 -4.37 -2.09 13.37
C TYR A 265 -4.92 -1.39 12.13
N GLU A 266 -6.07 -0.72 12.23
CA GLU A 266 -6.57 0.08 11.10
C GLU A 266 -5.71 1.33 10.93
N LEU A 267 -5.31 1.61 9.69
CA LEU A 267 -4.59 2.83 9.35
C LEU A 267 -5.57 3.99 9.20
N LEU A 268 -5.62 4.90 10.16
CA LEU A 268 -6.63 5.96 10.28
C LEU A 268 -6.16 7.31 9.76
N TYR A 269 -4.85 7.52 9.69
CA TYR A 269 -4.24 8.69 9.06
C TYR A 269 -3.03 8.25 8.27
N TRP A 270 -2.90 8.77 7.05
CA TRP A 270 -1.74 8.58 6.21
C TRP A 270 -1.42 9.88 5.49
N LYS A 271 -0.18 10.35 5.62
CA LYS A 271 0.28 11.48 4.83
C LYS A 271 1.77 11.43 4.62
N ARG A 272 2.20 11.91 3.45
CA ARG A 272 3.60 12.20 3.17
C ARG A 272 3.81 13.68 2.85
N HIS A 273 4.99 14.20 3.16
CA HIS A 273 5.48 15.47 2.61
C HIS A 273 6.96 15.36 2.27
N ARG A 274 7.40 16.14 1.29
CA ARG A 274 8.83 16.31 1.02
C ARG A 274 9.44 17.14 2.15
N ILE A 275 10.53 16.64 2.73
CA ILE A 275 11.26 17.29 3.81
C ILE A 275 11.98 18.52 3.26
N SER A 276 11.95 19.60 4.03
CA SER A 276 12.70 20.82 3.76
C SER A 276 12.96 21.56 5.07
N GLU A 277 13.78 22.62 5.03
CA GLU A 277 14.04 23.48 6.20
C GLU A 277 12.74 23.97 6.87
N LYS A 278 11.70 24.25 6.09
CA LYS A 278 10.39 24.71 6.60
C LYS A 278 9.49 23.57 7.07
N LYS A 279 9.78 22.33 6.67
CA LYS A 279 8.95 21.14 6.91
C LYS A 279 9.84 19.95 7.27
N GLY A 280 10.23 19.87 8.53
CA GLY A 280 11.11 18.83 9.06
C GLY A 280 10.52 17.41 9.05
N PRO A 281 11.28 16.42 9.55
CA PRO A 281 10.91 15.00 9.59
C PRO A 281 9.96 14.67 10.75
N GLY A 282 8.67 15.00 10.59
CA GLY A 282 7.62 14.61 11.56
C GLY A 282 6.28 15.31 11.36
N PHE A 283 5.42 15.20 12.38
CA PHE A 283 4.08 15.81 12.40
C PHE A 283 4.18 17.34 12.43
N LEU A 284 3.58 17.96 11.43
CA LEU A 284 3.45 19.41 11.31
C LEU A 284 2.18 19.87 12.03
N LYS A 285 2.09 21.17 12.33
CA LYS A 285 0.86 21.79 12.87
C LYS A 285 -0.39 21.44 12.05
N SER A 286 -0.26 21.37 10.73
CA SER A 286 -1.36 21.00 9.83
C SER A 286 -1.83 19.56 9.99
N ASP A 287 -0.94 18.67 10.41
CA ASP A 287 -1.25 17.25 10.63
C ASP A 287 -1.97 17.08 11.96
N LEU A 288 -1.46 17.68 13.03
CA LEU A 288 -2.12 17.68 14.34
C LEU A 288 -3.54 18.25 14.27
N LYS A 289 -3.74 19.35 13.53
CA LYS A 289 -5.08 19.91 13.27
C LYS A 289 -6.02 18.97 12.50
N ARG A 290 -5.49 18.11 11.63
CA ARG A 290 -6.30 17.14 10.88
C ARG A 290 -6.66 15.96 11.77
N ILE A 291 -5.67 15.42 12.49
CA ILE A 291 -5.86 14.29 13.41
C ILE A 291 -6.79 14.67 14.55
N SER A 292 -6.69 15.89 15.08
CA SER A 292 -7.60 16.36 16.12
C SER A 292 -9.05 16.38 15.63
N LYS A 293 -9.32 16.75 14.38
CA LYS A 293 -10.67 16.68 13.77
C LYS A 293 -11.16 15.25 13.53
N LEU A 294 -10.25 14.30 13.30
CA LEU A 294 -10.60 12.89 13.19
C LEU A 294 -11.14 12.38 14.52
N ILE A 295 -10.46 12.69 15.62
CA ILE A 295 -10.85 12.14 16.91
C ILE A 295 -11.85 13.01 17.67
N THR A 296 -12.00 14.30 17.35
CA THR A 296 -13.01 15.18 17.99
C THR A 296 -14.35 15.05 17.26
N PRO A 297 -15.36 14.38 17.85
CA PRO A 297 -16.73 14.49 17.35
C PRO A 297 -17.13 15.97 17.36
N GLU A 298 -17.78 16.39 16.28
CA GLU A 298 -17.90 17.78 15.89
C GLU A 298 -18.46 18.65 17.02
N PHE A 299 -17.79 19.77 17.28
CA PHE A 299 -18.49 20.92 17.82
C PHE A 299 -19.33 21.42 16.64
N LYS A 300 -20.68 21.36 16.70
CA LYS A 300 -21.45 22.33 15.95
C LYS A 300 -20.98 23.68 16.48
N THR A 301 -20.29 24.47 15.66
CA THR A 301 -20.13 25.89 15.96
C THR A 301 -21.54 26.43 16.16
N VAL A 302 -21.90 26.75 17.40
CA VAL A 302 -23.03 27.63 17.68
C VAL A 302 -22.63 28.94 17.00
N VAL A 303 -23.19 29.17 15.82
CA VAL A 303 -23.16 30.50 15.20
C VAL A 303 -23.88 31.36 16.24
N ALA A 304 -23.13 32.25 16.90
CA ALA A 304 -23.73 33.23 17.79
C ALA A 304 -24.82 33.94 16.97
N ALA A 305 -26.07 33.76 17.41
CA ALA A 305 -27.19 34.49 16.86
C ALA A 305 -26.80 35.97 16.94
N LYS A 306 -26.73 36.63 15.78
CA LYS A 306 -26.71 38.08 15.77
C LYS A 306 -28.03 38.51 16.42
N GLU A 307 -27.92 39.16 17.56
CA GLU A 307 -29.01 39.94 18.14
C GLU A 307 -29.42 40.97 17.08
N GLU A 308 -30.59 40.76 16.47
CA GLU A 308 -31.30 41.81 15.76
C GLU A 308 -31.83 42.78 16.82
N LYS A 309 -31.26 43.99 16.80
CA LYS A 309 -31.90 45.20 17.32
C LYS A 309 -32.63 45.89 16.18
#